data_AF-A0A7R9PSE1-F1
#
_entry.id   AF-A0A7R9PSE1-F1
#
_cell.length_a   1.000
_cell.length_b   1.000
_cell.length_c   1.000
_cell.angle_alpha   90.00
_cell.angle_beta   90.00
_cell.angle_gamma   90.00
#
_symmetry.space_group_name_H-M   'P 1'
#
loop_
_entity.id
_entity.type
_entity.pdbx_description
1 polymer ?
#
loop_
_entity_poly.entity_id
_entity_poly.type
_entity_poly.pdbx_seq_one_letter_code
_entity_poly.pdbx_strand_id
1 'polypeptide(L)'
;MHPHQSRVLVCALLVGALVASVAAIPTTGTILGHPLSKRSFFDIQCKGVYDKSIFARLDRICEDCYNLFREPQLHSLCRKNCFTTDYFKGCLDVLLLQDEMEKIQTWIKQLHGGEPAV
;
A
#
# COMPACT_ATOMS: atom_id res chain seq x y z
N MET A 1 -0.66 -53.39 -35.46
CA MET A 1 0.23 -52.25 -35.16
C MET A 1 -0.32 -51.05 -35.95
N HIS A 2 -1.07 -50.10 -35.37
CA HIS A 2 -0.55 -48.80 -34.91
C HIS A 2 -1.57 -48.03 -34.01
N PRO A 3 -1.97 -48.54 -32.82
CA PRO A 3 -2.81 -47.77 -31.89
C PRO A 3 -2.03 -46.64 -31.18
N HIS A 4 -0.70 -46.60 -31.34
CA HIS A 4 0.20 -45.63 -30.72
C HIS A 4 0.18 -44.26 -31.43
N GLN A 5 0.05 -44.24 -32.76
CA GLN A 5 0.15 -43.01 -33.56
C GLN A 5 -1.06 -42.08 -33.36
N SER A 6 -2.28 -42.63 -33.26
CA SER A 6 -3.49 -41.83 -32.97
C SER A 6 -3.49 -41.24 -31.57
N ARG A 7 -2.89 -41.92 -30.58
CA ARG A 7 -2.81 -41.43 -29.20
C ARG A 7 -1.79 -40.31 -29.05
N VAL A 8 -0.65 -40.41 -29.73
CA VAL A 8 0.39 -39.37 -29.77
C VAL A 8 -0.12 -38.10 -30.46
N LEU A 9 -0.88 -38.23 -31.55
CA LEU A 9 -1.45 -37.09 -32.27
C LEU A 9 -2.51 -36.33 -31.44
N VAL A 10 -3.36 -37.06 -30.72
CA VAL A 10 -4.36 -36.46 -29.80
C VAL A 10 -3.66 -35.77 -28.62
N CYS A 11 -2.61 -36.35 -28.05
CA CYS A 11 -1.83 -35.71 -26.98
C CYS A 11 -1.08 -34.47 -27.48
N ALA A 12 -0.50 -34.48 -28.67
CA ALA A 12 0.20 -33.33 -29.25
C ALA A 12 -0.77 -32.15 -29.51
N LEU A 13 -2.00 -32.42 -29.94
CA LEU A 13 -3.03 -31.39 -30.17
C LEU A 13 -3.56 -30.81 -28.84
N LEU A 14 -3.73 -31.64 -27.79
CA LEU A 14 -4.17 -31.17 -26.48
C LEU A 14 -3.08 -30.37 -25.74
N VAL A 15 -1.81 -30.75 -25.89
CA VAL A 15 -0.68 -30.01 -25.29
C VAL A 15 -0.41 -28.72 -26.07
N GLY A 16 -0.54 -28.72 -27.40
CA GLY A 16 -0.39 -27.53 -28.25
C GLY A 16 -1.43 -26.44 -27.97
N ALA A 17 -2.67 -26.82 -27.62
CA ALA A 17 -3.73 -25.88 -27.28
C ALA A 17 -3.58 -25.25 -25.87
N LEU A 18 -2.84 -25.89 -24.96
CA LEU A 18 -2.59 -25.36 -23.60
C LEU A 18 -1.40 -24.40 -23.55
N VAL A 19 -0.44 -24.49 -24.47
CA VAL A 19 0.78 -23.65 -24.47
C VAL A 19 0.65 -22.34 -25.24
N ALA A 20 -0.45 -22.11 -25.95
CA ALA A 20 -0.66 -20.91 -26.77
C ALA A 20 -1.32 -19.73 -26.02
N SER A 21 -1.62 -19.86 -24.72
CA SER A 21 -2.38 -18.86 -23.94
C SER A 21 -1.60 -18.14 -22.84
N VAL A 22 -0.29 -18.35 -22.68
CA VAL A 22 0.49 -17.77 -21.56
C VAL A 22 1.46 -16.65 -21.94
N ALA A 23 1.49 -16.19 -23.19
CA ALA A 23 2.36 -15.09 -23.63
C ALA A 23 1.63 -13.73 -23.68
N ALA A 24 1.01 -13.32 -22.58
CA ALA A 24 0.61 -11.92 -22.36
C ALA A 24 0.35 -11.67 -20.87
N ILE A 25 1.42 -11.49 -20.08
CA ILE A 25 1.32 -10.81 -18.78
C ILE A 25 1.88 -9.39 -18.97
N PRO A 26 1.06 -8.39 -19.32
CA PRO A 26 1.45 -7.01 -19.16
C PRO A 26 0.93 -6.54 -17.81
N THR A 27 1.73 -6.56 -16.76
CA THR A 27 1.44 -5.72 -15.59
C THR A 27 2.74 -5.28 -14.94
N THR A 28 3.17 -4.09 -15.34
CA THR A 28 3.68 -3.04 -14.44
C THR A 28 3.58 -3.44 -12.97
N GLY A 29 4.72 -3.50 -12.28
CA GLY A 29 4.77 -3.52 -10.83
C GLY A 29 4.13 -2.26 -10.27
N THR A 30 2.80 -2.20 -10.24
CA THR A 30 2.08 -1.35 -9.30
C THR A 30 2.27 -1.99 -7.95
N ILE A 31 3.23 -1.46 -7.18
CA ILE A 31 3.15 -1.56 -5.72
C ILE A 31 1.70 -1.19 -5.37
N LEU A 32 1.02 -2.04 -4.61
CA LEU A 32 -0.37 -1.92 -4.15
C LEU A 32 -0.54 -0.72 -3.21
N GLY A 33 -0.07 0.46 -3.62
CA GLY A 33 -0.29 1.70 -2.92
C GLY A 33 -1.77 2.04 -3.01
N HIS A 34 -2.41 2.17 -1.86
CA HIS A 34 -3.76 2.70 -1.77
C HIS A 34 -3.81 4.06 -2.50
N PRO A 35 -4.85 4.34 -3.33
CA PRO A 35 -4.93 5.60 -4.02
C PRO A 35 -4.97 6.75 -3.00
N LEU A 36 -3.88 7.53 -2.96
CA LEU A 36 -3.74 8.76 -2.20
C LEU A 36 -4.64 9.84 -2.79
N SER A 37 -5.95 9.63 -2.64
CA SER A 37 -7.00 10.50 -3.14
C SER A 37 -7.31 11.58 -2.12
N LYS A 38 -7.75 12.74 -2.62
CA LYS A 38 -8.31 13.81 -1.80
C LYS A 38 -9.48 13.30 -0.91
N ARG A 39 -10.19 12.26 -1.35
CA ARG A 39 -11.21 11.59 -0.52
C ARG A 39 -10.62 10.94 0.73
N SER A 40 -9.56 10.14 0.57
CA SER A 40 -8.91 9.45 1.69
C SER A 40 -8.33 10.43 2.72
N PHE A 41 -7.91 11.62 2.28
CA PHE A 41 -7.48 12.70 3.16
C PHE A 41 -8.60 13.18 4.11
N PHE A 42 -9.81 13.41 3.57
CA PHE A 42 -10.96 13.81 4.40
C PHE A 42 -11.51 12.67 5.25
N ASP A 43 -11.49 11.43 4.75
CA ASP A 43 -11.99 10.24 5.47
C ASP A 43 -11.27 10.01 6.80
N ILE A 44 -9.99 10.38 6.89
CA ILE A 44 -9.19 10.28 8.13
C ILE A 44 -9.21 11.58 8.96
N GLN A 45 -10.10 12.52 8.67
CA GLN A 45 -10.27 13.79 9.39
C GLN A 45 -9.11 14.79 9.27
N CYS A 46 -8.30 14.73 8.21
CA CYS A 46 -7.43 15.86 7.88
C CYS A 46 -8.28 17.03 7.36
N LYS A 47 -8.18 18.21 7.99
CA LYS A 47 -8.99 19.40 7.67
C LYS A 47 -8.16 20.59 7.19
N GLY A 48 -6.84 20.43 7.12
CA GLY A 48 -5.90 21.45 6.69
C GLY A 48 -5.66 21.48 5.20
N VAL A 49 -4.47 21.94 4.82
CA VAL A 49 -4.07 22.07 3.42
C VAL A 49 -3.72 20.69 2.87
N TYR A 50 -4.48 20.24 1.86
CA TYR A 50 -4.16 18.98 1.18
C TYR A 50 -2.89 19.12 0.34
N ASP A 51 -1.78 18.61 0.87
CA ASP A 51 -0.53 18.42 0.13
C ASP A 51 -0.33 16.93 -0.15
N LYS A 52 -0.42 16.56 -1.43
CA LYS A 52 -0.31 15.16 -1.87
C LYS A 52 1.06 14.56 -1.52
N SER A 53 2.13 15.34 -1.56
CA SER A 53 3.49 14.85 -1.32
C SER A 53 3.73 14.55 0.16
N ILE A 54 3.27 15.45 1.04
CA ILE A 54 3.32 15.26 2.48
C ILE A 54 2.43 14.10 2.90
N PHE A 55 1.20 14.05 2.37
CA PHE A 55 0.26 12.99 2.66
C PHE A 55 0.83 11.61 2.27
N ALA A 56 1.45 11.50 1.10
CA ALA A 56 2.13 10.27 0.67
C ALA A 56 3.26 9.85 1.61
N ARG A 57 4.00 10.82 2.16
CA ARG A 57 5.13 10.54 3.04
C ARG A 57 4.68 10.00 4.39
N LEU A 58 3.62 10.58 4.97
CA LEU A 58 3.02 10.10 6.20
C LEU A 58 2.33 8.74 6.02
N ASP A 59 1.66 8.52 4.87
CA ASP A 59 1.06 7.23 4.51
C ASP A 59 2.10 6.11 4.43
N ARG A 60 3.26 6.38 3.82
CA ARG A 60 4.37 5.40 3.75
C ARG A 60 4.91 4.98 5.11
N ILE A 61 4.96 5.87 6.10
CA ILE A 61 5.36 5.50 7.46
C ILE A 61 4.42 4.42 8.01
N CYS A 62 3.12 4.57 7.80
CA CYS A 62 2.14 3.57 8.20
C CYS A 62 2.29 2.26 7.41
N GLU A 63 2.59 2.35 6.12
CA GLU A 63 2.81 1.18 5.26
C GLU A 63 4.07 0.40 5.65
N ASP A 64 5.19 1.07 5.88
CA ASP A 64 6.46 0.46 6.31
C ASP A 64 6.29 -0.22 7.69
N CYS A 65 5.54 0.43 8.59
CA CYS A 65 5.19 -0.13 9.89
C CYS A 65 4.29 -1.37 9.76
N TYR A 66 3.27 -1.33 8.89
CA TYR A 66 2.48 -2.50 8.54
C TYR A 66 3.35 -3.63 7.97
N ASN A 67 4.31 -3.34 7.11
CA ASN A 67 5.17 -4.35 6.51
C ASN A 67 6.08 -5.06 7.53
N LEU A 68 6.41 -4.41 8.64
CA LEU A 68 7.13 -5.01 9.76
C LEU A 68 6.25 -5.97 10.57
N PHE A 69 5.06 -5.54 11.01
CA PHE A 69 4.22 -6.33 11.92
C PHE A 69 3.20 -7.24 11.22
N ARG A 70 2.84 -6.91 9.98
CA ARG A 70 1.81 -7.56 9.15
C ARG A 70 0.44 -7.67 9.83
N GLU A 71 0.14 -6.76 10.75
CA GLU A 71 -1.15 -6.69 11.45
C GLU A 71 -2.22 -6.02 10.57
N PRO A 72 -3.33 -6.71 10.22
CA PRO A 72 -4.30 -6.24 9.22
C PRO A 72 -4.88 -4.84 9.43
N GLN A 73 -5.01 -4.40 10.69
CA GLN A 73 -5.61 -3.09 11.02
C GLN A 73 -4.57 -1.99 11.25
N LEU A 74 -3.28 -2.31 11.27
CA LEU A 74 -2.25 -1.36 11.71
C LEU A 74 -2.16 -0.14 10.78
N HIS A 75 -2.18 -0.36 9.48
CA HIS A 75 -2.12 0.73 8.50
C HIS A 75 -3.31 1.69 8.66
N SER A 76 -4.53 1.18 8.82
CA SER A 76 -5.72 2.02 8.96
C SER A 76 -5.76 2.76 10.30
N LEU A 77 -5.36 2.10 11.39
CA LEU A 77 -5.27 2.71 12.72
C LEU A 77 -4.17 3.76 12.80
N CYS A 78 -3.01 3.52 12.19
CA CYS A 78 -1.90 4.46 12.10
C CYS A 78 -2.33 5.79 11.45
N ARG A 79 -3.05 5.70 10.32
CA ARG A 79 -3.49 6.89 9.56
C ARG A 79 -4.65 7.65 10.19
N LYS A 80 -5.44 7.00 11.04
CA LYS A 80 -6.68 7.56 11.58
C LYS A 80 -6.43 8.90 12.30
N ASN A 81 -7.46 9.76 12.33
CA ASN A 81 -7.40 11.09 12.94
C ASN A 81 -6.23 11.93 12.42
N CYS A 82 -5.94 11.83 11.12
CA CYS A 82 -4.87 12.55 10.44
C CYS A 82 -3.48 12.32 11.07
N PHE A 83 -3.11 11.06 11.25
CA PHE A 83 -1.79 10.62 11.75
C PHE A 83 -1.46 11.06 13.19
N THR A 84 -2.48 11.38 14.01
CA THR A 84 -2.28 11.78 15.42
C THR A 84 -2.56 10.65 16.42
N THR A 85 -2.51 9.39 15.98
CA THR A 85 -2.79 8.23 16.84
C THR A 85 -1.54 7.73 17.54
N ASP A 86 -1.72 7.01 18.66
CA ASP A 86 -0.62 6.29 19.32
C ASP A 86 0.04 5.26 18.40
N TYR A 87 -0.72 4.69 17.45
CA TYR A 87 -0.18 3.79 16.43
C TYR A 87 0.82 4.51 15.53
N PHE A 88 0.54 5.74 15.11
CA PHE A 88 1.47 6.52 14.32
C PHE A 88 2.76 6.79 15.09
N LYS A 89 2.65 7.19 16.36
CA LYS A 89 3.82 7.39 17.24
C LYS A 89 4.64 6.11 17.40
N GLY A 90 4.00 4.99 17.70
CA GLY A 90 4.67 3.69 17.81
C GLY A 90 5.35 3.27 16.50
N CYS A 91 4.76 3.60 15.34
CA CYS A 91 5.39 3.37 14.04
C CYS A 91 6.66 4.21 13.84
N LEU A 92 6.68 5.48 14.28
CA LEU A 92 7.90 6.29 14.27
C LEU A 92 8.99 5.69 15.16
N ASP A 93 8.61 5.17 16.32
CA ASP A 93 9.54 4.54 17.27
C ASP A 93 10.18 3.29 16.67
N VAL A 94 9.38 2.40 16.09
CA VAL A 94 9.85 1.14 15.50
C VAL A 94 10.67 1.39 14.22
N LEU A 95 10.30 2.38 13.42
CA LEU A 95 11.02 2.76 12.20
C LEU A 95 12.24 3.65 12.48
N LEU A 96 12.53 3.97 13.74
CA LEU A 96 13.67 4.79 14.17
C LEU A 96 13.68 6.20 13.54
N LEU A 97 12.50 6.81 13.39
CA LEU A 97 12.32 8.13 12.74
C LEU A 97 12.32 9.31 13.73
N GLN A 98 12.91 9.15 14.91
CA GLN A 98 12.85 10.14 15.98
C GLN A 98 13.57 11.45 15.66
N ASP A 99 14.67 11.35 14.92
CA ASP A 99 15.44 12.52 14.47
C ASP A 99 14.64 13.39 13.48
N GLU A 100 13.64 12.81 12.80
CA GLU A 100 12.75 13.53 11.88
C GLU A 100 11.43 13.98 12.53
N MET A 101 11.23 13.73 13.84
CA MET A 101 9.96 13.97 14.53
C MET A 101 9.48 15.42 14.37
N GLU A 102 10.34 16.41 14.57
CA GLU A 102 9.96 17.82 14.45
C GLU A 102 9.39 18.15 13.07
N LYS A 103 10.04 17.64 12.02
CA LYS A 103 9.64 17.83 10.63
C LYS A 103 8.32 17.12 10.32
N ILE A 104 8.17 15.90 10.82
CA ILE A 104 6.94 15.10 10.69
C ILE A 104 5.78 15.79 11.41
N GLN A 105 6.01 16.38 12.58
CA GLN A 105 5.01 17.16 13.30
C GLN A 105 4.60 18.42 12.52
N THR A 106 5.53 19.12 11.87
CA THR A 106 5.19 20.25 10.99
C THR A 106 4.28 19.81 9.83
N TRP A 107 4.60 18.68 9.21
CA TRP A 107 3.78 18.08 8.15
C TRP A 107 2.37 17.73 8.63
N ILE A 108 2.25 17.08 9.78
CA ILE A 108 0.95 16.74 10.37
C ILE A 108 0.15 18.01 10.65
N LYS A 109 0.75 19.05 11.25
CA LYS A 109 0.06 20.32 11.53
C LYS A 109 -0.51 20.95 10.26
N GLN A 110 0.25 20.96 9.17
CA GLN A 110 -0.19 21.48 7.87
C GLN A 110 -1.42 20.72 7.34
N LEU A 111 -1.42 19.39 7.42
CA LEU A 111 -2.52 18.55 6.93
C LEU A 111 -3.72 18.56 7.88
N HIS A 112 -3.52 18.69 9.18
CA HIS A 112 -4.57 18.62 10.20
C HIS A 112 -5.45 19.88 10.19
N GLY A 113 -4.84 21.07 10.04
CA GLY A 113 -5.57 22.34 9.94
C GLY A 113 -6.11 22.90 11.25
N GLY A 114 -5.68 22.35 12.39
CA GLY A 114 -6.00 22.79 13.75
C GLY A 114 -5.06 22.15 14.76
N GLU A 115 -5.06 22.60 16.02
CA GLU A 115 -4.28 21.96 17.08
C GLU A 115 -4.77 20.50 17.24
N PRO A 116 -3.90 19.48 17.13
CA PRO A 116 -4.32 18.09 17.29
C PRO A 116 -4.83 17.89 18.72
N ALA A 117 -6.00 17.27 18.86
CA ALA A 117 -6.51 16.85 20.17
C ALA A 117 -5.55 15.78 20.72
N VAL A 118 -4.77 16.17 21.73
CA VAL A 118 -3.91 15.30 22.55
C VAL A 118 -4.75 14.33 23.34
#